data_AF-B8GRQ0-F1
#
_entry.id   AF-B8GRQ0-F1
#
_cell.length_a   1.000
_cell.length_b   1.000
_cell.length_c   1.000
_cell.angle_alpha   90.00
_cell.angle_beta   90.00
_cell.angle_gamma   90.00
#
_symmetry.space_group_name_H-M   'P 1'
#
loop_
_entity.id
_entity.type
_entity.pdbx_description
1 polymer ?
#
loop_
_entity_poly.entity_id
_entity_poly.type
_entity_poly.pdbx_seq_one_letter_code
_entity_poly.pdbx_strand_id
1 'polypeptide(L)'
;MATFELHLSPSETSPVMIRTEGELPEYGQVWIWDMLYARVMHELGDCSEARELREQLELWAVNMSSKIFQPFDHIRSKGHLDIDPKLKLGEVSGPAQMVRLEIHGAAGELPSIRMEAGELSRALRARIPLALAQHFINANELFAKELPIHILAFRKYYSDVRTPDAAESLEEAPMFAIQKALEYFQSANRGTVQ
;
A
#
# COMPACT_ATOMS: atom_id res chain seq x y z
N MET A 1 -19.18 3.43 4.58
CA MET A 1 -18.56 2.10 4.49
C MET A 1 -18.10 1.92 3.07
N ALA A 2 -16.83 1.56 2.88
CA ALA A 2 -16.27 1.25 1.57
C ALA A 2 -15.84 -0.21 1.53
N THR A 3 -15.91 -0.85 0.37
CA THR A 3 -15.52 -2.24 0.17
C THR A 3 -14.64 -2.37 -1.07
N PHE A 4 -13.58 -3.16 -0.95
CA PHE A 4 -12.71 -3.54 -2.06
C PHE A 4 -12.72 -5.06 -2.18
N GLU A 5 -13.14 -5.58 -3.33
CA GLU A 5 -13.03 -7.01 -3.64
C GLU A 5 -11.88 -7.22 -4.62
N LEU A 6 -10.84 -7.91 -4.14
CA LEU A 6 -9.68 -8.27 -4.94
C LEU A 6 -9.84 -9.72 -5.40
N HIS A 7 -9.75 -9.95 -6.69
CA HIS A 7 -9.72 -11.28 -7.27
C HIS A 7 -8.29 -11.58 -7.73
N LEU A 8 -7.67 -12.57 -7.10
CA LEU A 8 -6.27 -12.91 -7.28
C LEU A 8 -6.15 -14.30 -7.87
N SER A 9 -5.45 -14.44 -8.99
CA SER A 9 -5.11 -15.76 -9.54
C SER A 9 -3.78 -16.26 -8.98
N PRO A 10 -3.63 -17.58 -8.73
CA PRO A 10 -2.33 -18.18 -8.41
C PRO A 10 -1.27 -17.96 -9.51
N SER A 11 -1.70 -17.67 -10.74
CA SER A 11 -0.80 -17.30 -11.82
C SER A 11 -0.30 -15.86 -11.65
N GLU A 12 1.02 -15.68 -11.61
CA GLU A 12 1.66 -14.36 -11.52
C GLU A 12 1.43 -13.49 -12.76
N THR A 13 1.20 -14.12 -13.92
CA THR A 13 0.94 -13.40 -15.18
C THR A 13 -0.51 -12.98 -15.35
N SER A 14 -1.40 -13.50 -14.51
CA SER A 14 -2.82 -13.15 -14.53
C SER A 14 -3.03 -11.80 -13.83
N PRO A 15 -3.78 -10.86 -14.44
CA PRO A 15 -4.12 -9.59 -13.82
C PRO A 15 -4.87 -9.77 -12.50
N VAL A 16 -4.81 -8.74 -11.65
CA VAL A 16 -5.64 -8.63 -10.45
C VAL A 16 -6.84 -7.74 -10.77
N MET A 17 -8.05 -8.27 -10.56
CA MET A 17 -9.27 -7.46 -10.65
C MET A 17 -9.57 -6.87 -9.28
N ILE A 18 -9.94 -5.60 -9.26
CA ILE A 18 -10.40 -4.91 -8.05
C ILE A 18 -11.76 -4.30 -8.35
N ARG A 19 -12.76 -4.67 -7.55
CA ARG A 19 -14.08 -4.04 -7.55
C ARG A 19 -14.21 -3.18 -6.32
N THR A 20 -14.82 -2.01 -6.49
CA THR A 20 -15.00 -1.03 -5.42
C THR A 20 -16.46 -0.71 -5.22
N GLU A 21 -16.89 -0.66 -3.97
CA GLU A 21 -18.23 -0.23 -3.58
C GLU A 21 -18.13 0.81 -2.45
N GLY A 22 -19.02 1.81 -2.50
CA GLY A 22 -19.02 2.92 -1.54
C GLY A 22 -17.92 3.96 -1.79
N GLU A 23 -17.83 4.93 -0.89
CA GLU A 23 -16.87 6.03 -0.97
C GLU A 23 -15.84 5.93 0.14
N LEU A 24 -14.57 6.05 -0.25
CA LEU A 24 -13.44 6.22 0.65
C LEU A 24 -12.80 7.59 0.35
N PRO A 25 -12.68 8.49 1.33
CA PRO A 25 -12.03 9.77 1.10
C PRO A 25 -10.58 9.58 0.63
N GLU A 26 -10.11 10.46 -0.27
CA GLU A 26 -8.77 10.38 -0.86
C GLU A 26 -7.66 10.29 0.21
N TYR A 27 -7.76 11.11 1.25
CA TYR A 27 -6.82 11.12 2.39
C TYR A 27 -6.86 9.80 3.20
N GLY A 28 -7.96 9.05 3.14
CA GLY A 28 -8.11 7.79 3.85
C GLY A 28 -7.37 6.63 3.17
N GLN A 29 -7.06 6.73 1.88
CA GLN A 29 -6.45 5.63 1.12
C GLN A 29 -5.08 5.22 1.67
N VAL A 30 -4.25 6.18 2.07
CA VAL A 30 -2.92 5.90 2.64
C VAL A 30 -3.01 5.18 3.98
N TRP A 31 -3.97 5.58 4.84
CA TRP A 31 -4.25 4.91 6.11
C TRP A 31 -4.70 3.45 5.91
N ILE A 32 -5.61 3.23 4.98
CA ILE A 32 -6.09 1.88 4.65
C ILE A 32 -4.92 1.02 4.15
N TRP A 33 -4.07 1.58 3.29
CA TRP A 33 -2.92 0.88 2.78
C TRP A 33 -1.91 0.55 3.90
N ASP A 34 -1.59 1.50 4.78
CA ASP A 34 -0.66 1.29 5.90
C ASP A 34 -1.12 0.15 6.81
N MET A 35 -2.39 0.16 7.22
CA MET A 35 -2.96 -0.88 8.08
C MET A 35 -2.98 -2.25 7.39
N LEU A 36 -3.35 -2.29 6.10
CA LEU A 36 -3.36 -3.52 5.33
C LEU A 36 -1.94 -4.09 5.18
N TYR A 37 -0.97 -3.22 4.89
CA TYR A 37 0.41 -3.60 4.72
C TYR A 37 1.00 -4.15 6.02
N ALA A 38 0.78 -3.46 7.16
CA ALA A 38 1.20 -3.94 8.47
C ALA A 38 0.59 -5.31 8.79
N ARG A 39 -0.71 -5.50 8.53
CA ARG A 39 -1.39 -6.78 8.72
C ARG A 39 -0.80 -7.90 7.86
N VAL A 40 -0.60 -7.65 6.57
CA VAL A 40 -0.03 -8.65 5.65
C VAL A 40 1.40 -9.00 6.04
N MET A 41 2.22 -8.02 6.41
CA MET A 41 3.58 -8.27 6.87
C MET A 41 3.63 -9.09 8.16
N HIS A 42 2.74 -8.80 9.11
CA HIS A 42 2.60 -9.58 10.34
C HIS A 42 2.19 -11.03 10.05
N GLU A 43 1.16 -11.22 9.22
CA GLU A 43 0.66 -12.56 8.84
C GLU A 43 1.68 -13.38 8.04
N LEU A 44 2.53 -12.73 7.24
CA LEU A 44 3.59 -13.40 6.50
C LEU A 44 4.81 -13.74 7.37
N GLY A 45 5.07 -12.95 8.41
CA GLY A 45 6.23 -13.10 9.29
C GLY A 45 7.57 -13.05 8.53
N ASP A 46 8.57 -13.79 9.03
CA ASP A 46 9.87 -13.89 8.36
C ASP A 46 9.89 -15.00 7.30
N CYS A 47 9.35 -14.71 6.11
CA CYS A 47 9.41 -15.58 4.95
C CYS A 47 9.97 -14.87 3.71
N SER A 48 10.30 -15.66 2.67
CA SER A 48 10.79 -15.15 1.38
C SER A 48 9.86 -14.11 0.77
N GLU A 49 8.56 -14.39 0.74
CA GLU A 49 7.55 -13.54 0.11
C GLU A 49 7.41 -12.20 0.83
N ALA A 50 7.57 -12.18 2.16
CA ALA A 50 7.61 -10.93 2.93
C ALA A 50 8.85 -10.09 2.63
N ARG A 51 10.01 -10.74 2.45
CA ARG A 51 11.27 -10.06 2.10
C ARG A 51 11.20 -9.50 0.68
N GLU A 52 10.73 -10.29 -0.28
CA GLU A 52 10.53 -9.86 -1.67
C GLU A 52 9.55 -8.69 -1.76
N LEU A 53 8.41 -8.75 -1.05
CA LEU A 53 7.45 -7.65 -0.99
C LEU A 53 8.09 -6.35 -0.46
N ARG A 54 8.87 -6.44 0.62
CA ARG A 54 9.60 -5.28 1.17
C ARG A 54 10.60 -4.73 0.16
N GLU A 55 11.49 -5.57 -0.36
CA GLU A 55 12.53 -5.13 -1.30
C GLU A 55 11.92 -4.43 -2.53
N GLN A 56 10.83 -4.98 -3.07
CA GLN A 56 10.12 -4.40 -4.19
C GLN A 56 9.52 -3.03 -3.87
N LEU A 57 8.76 -2.93 -2.77
CA LEU A 57 8.17 -1.67 -2.33
C LEU A 57 9.23 -0.62 -2.02
N GLU A 58 10.29 -1.00 -1.31
CA GLU A 58 11.39 -0.12 -0.94
C GLU A 58 12.14 0.40 -2.17
N LEU A 59 12.42 -0.46 -3.14
CA LEU A 59 13.07 -0.05 -4.40
C LEU A 59 12.21 0.97 -5.15
N TRP A 60 10.91 0.69 -5.28
CA TRP A 60 9.97 1.63 -5.89
C TRP A 60 9.91 2.96 -5.12
N ALA A 61 9.82 2.91 -3.79
CA ALA A 61 9.71 4.08 -2.93
C ALA A 61 10.97 4.95 -2.97
N VAL A 62 12.17 4.36 -2.95
CA VAL A 62 13.43 5.12 -3.13
C VAL A 62 13.42 5.85 -4.47
N ASN A 63 13.05 5.15 -5.55
CA ASN A 63 12.97 5.75 -6.88
C ASN A 63 11.94 6.88 -6.95
N MET A 64 10.80 6.72 -6.29
CA MET A 64 9.70 7.70 -6.30
C MET A 64 9.93 8.88 -5.35
N SER A 65 10.65 8.72 -4.24
CA SER A 65 10.82 9.76 -3.21
C SER A 65 11.39 11.08 -3.74
N SER A 66 12.29 11.04 -4.72
CA SER A 66 12.85 12.23 -5.38
C SER A 66 11.91 12.89 -6.39
N LYS A 67 10.78 12.24 -6.71
CA LYS A 67 9.85 12.64 -7.77
C LYS A 67 8.54 13.19 -7.24
N ILE A 68 8.26 13.06 -5.94
CA ILE A 68 6.94 13.40 -5.36
C ILE A 68 6.55 14.87 -5.53
N PHE A 69 7.51 15.78 -5.71
CA PHE A 69 7.28 17.20 -5.98
C PHE A 69 7.21 17.56 -7.48
N GLN A 70 7.45 16.59 -8.36
CA GLN A 70 7.35 16.80 -9.81
C GLN A 70 5.88 16.81 -10.24
N PRO A 71 5.56 17.43 -11.40
CA PRO A 71 4.22 17.34 -11.98
C PRO A 71 3.81 15.90 -12.20
N PHE A 72 2.61 15.51 -11.79
CA PHE A 72 2.19 14.11 -11.84
C PHE A 72 2.15 13.53 -13.25
N ASP A 73 1.73 14.33 -14.24
CA ASP A 73 1.79 13.94 -15.64
C ASP A 73 3.21 13.63 -16.13
N HIS A 74 4.21 14.35 -15.60
CA HIS A 74 5.61 14.07 -15.89
C HIS A 74 6.00 12.68 -15.36
N ILE A 75 5.70 12.41 -14.08
CA ILE A 75 5.98 11.12 -13.43
C ILE A 75 5.30 9.97 -14.19
N ARG A 76 4.01 10.14 -14.52
CA ARG A 76 3.19 9.19 -15.26
C ARG A 76 3.76 8.88 -16.64
N SER A 77 4.12 9.91 -17.41
CA SER A 77 4.67 9.75 -18.77
C SER A 77 5.99 8.96 -18.80
N LYS A 78 6.72 8.92 -17.68
CA LYS A 78 7.98 8.19 -17.52
C LYS A 78 7.80 6.76 -17.00
N GLY A 79 6.56 6.34 -16.72
CA GLY A 79 6.25 4.99 -16.24
C GLY A 79 6.68 4.74 -14.79
N HIS A 80 6.86 5.79 -13.97
CA HIS A 80 7.31 5.63 -12.59
C HIS A 80 6.18 5.21 -11.62
N LEU A 81 4.93 5.23 -12.07
CA LEU A 81 3.75 4.90 -11.26
C LEU A 81 3.46 3.39 -11.16
N ASP A 82 4.18 2.56 -11.91
CA ASP A 82 4.06 1.11 -11.80
C ASP A 82 4.81 0.64 -10.54
N ILE A 83 4.06 0.24 -9.50
CA ILE A 83 4.64 -0.22 -8.22
C ILE A 83 5.36 -1.56 -8.36
N ASP A 84 4.92 -2.34 -9.34
CA ASP A 84 5.50 -3.62 -9.72
C ASP A 84 5.37 -3.76 -11.24
N PRO A 85 6.48 -3.95 -11.99
CA PRO A 85 6.40 -4.12 -13.44
C PRO A 85 5.59 -5.35 -13.86
N LYS A 86 5.53 -6.39 -13.02
CA LYS A 86 4.80 -7.65 -13.26
C LYS A 86 3.32 -7.54 -12.90
N LEU A 87 2.95 -6.67 -11.97
CA LEU A 87 1.56 -6.48 -11.59
C LEU A 87 0.80 -5.78 -12.72
N LYS A 88 -0.36 -6.35 -13.07
CA LYS A 88 -1.34 -5.72 -13.95
C LYS A 88 -2.69 -5.74 -13.26
N LEU A 89 -3.42 -4.63 -13.35
CA LEU A 89 -4.82 -4.57 -12.96
C LEU A 89 -5.69 -4.84 -14.19
N GLY A 90 -6.75 -5.63 -14.03
CA GLY A 90 -7.65 -5.99 -15.11
C GLY A 90 -8.45 -7.25 -14.81
N GLU A 91 -9.17 -7.76 -15.82
CA GLU A 91 -9.93 -9.00 -15.71
C GLU A 91 -9.02 -10.19 -15.37
N VAL A 92 -9.39 -10.94 -14.34
CA VAL A 92 -8.62 -12.12 -13.91
C VAL A 92 -8.74 -13.21 -14.95
N SER A 93 -7.60 -13.78 -15.33
CA SER A 93 -7.55 -14.95 -16.19
C SER A 93 -7.42 -16.22 -15.35
N GLY A 94 -8.33 -17.18 -15.56
CA GLY A 94 -8.31 -18.48 -14.89
C GLY A 94 -8.91 -18.50 -13.48
N PRO A 95 -8.59 -19.51 -12.65
CA PRO A 95 -9.12 -19.61 -11.29
C PRO A 95 -8.63 -18.43 -10.44
N ALA A 96 -9.55 -17.87 -9.65
CA ALA A 96 -9.30 -16.72 -8.79
C ALA A 96 -9.77 -17.00 -7.37
N GLN A 97 -8.99 -16.54 -6.39
CA GLN A 97 -9.40 -16.43 -5.00
C GLN A 97 -9.83 -14.99 -4.73
N MET A 98 -10.94 -14.84 -4.01
CA MET A 98 -11.49 -13.54 -3.64
C MET A 98 -10.99 -13.14 -2.25
N VAL A 99 -10.59 -11.89 -2.12
CA VAL A 99 -10.29 -11.22 -0.85
C VAL A 99 -11.18 -9.99 -0.76
N ARG A 100 -11.98 -9.91 0.30
CA ARG A 100 -12.85 -8.77 0.56
C ARG A 100 -12.23 -7.91 1.67
N LEU A 101 -12.05 -6.63 1.39
CA LEU A 101 -11.64 -5.62 2.37
C LEU A 101 -12.84 -4.74 2.67
N GLU A 102 -13.30 -4.76 3.92
CA GLU A 102 -14.36 -3.88 4.42
C GLU A 102 -13.73 -2.79 5.27
N ILE A 103 -14.09 -1.54 4.96
CA ILE A 103 -13.57 -0.37 5.65
C ILE A 103 -14.70 0.31 6.40
N HIS A 104 -14.53 0.38 7.72
CA HIS A 104 -15.46 1.01 8.64
C HIS A 104 -14.81 2.23 9.26
N GLY A 105 -15.55 3.33 9.37
CA GLY A 105 -15.11 4.57 9.99
C GLY A 105 -15.94 5.75 9.52
N ALA A 106 -16.13 6.73 10.39
CA ALA A 106 -16.73 8.02 10.05
C ALA A 106 -15.64 9.06 9.71
N ALA A 107 -16.04 10.17 9.09
CA ALA A 107 -15.14 11.28 8.85
C ALA A 107 -14.59 11.83 10.19
N GLY A 108 -13.27 11.90 10.32
CA GLY A 108 -12.60 12.36 11.54
C GLY A 108 -12.24 11.25 12.54
N GLU A 109 -12.60 9.99 12.27
CA GLU A 109 -12.19 8.83 13.06
C GLU A 109 -11.09 8.02 12.36
N LEU A 110 -10.32 7.27 13.13
CA LEU A 110 -9.39 6.28 12.59
C LEU A 110 -10.20 5.17 11.91
N PRO A 111 -10.02 4.93 10.59
CA PRO A 111 -10.72 3.84 9.94
C PRO A 111 -10.20 2.50 10.46
N SER A 112 -11.05 1.49 10.41
CA SER A 112 -10.67 0.09 10.65
C SER A 112 -10.84 -0.72 9.38
N ILE A 113 -9.96 -1.69 9.17
CA ILE A 113 -9.98 -2.59 8.03
C ILE A 113 -10.26 -4.03 8.47
N ARG A 114 -11.32 -4.62 7.91
CA ARG A 114 -11.61 -6.04 8.03
C ARG A 114 -11.28 -6.72 6.71
N MET A 115 -10.33 -7.64 6.74
CA MET A 115 -10.01 -8.50 5.61
C MET A 115 -10.65 -9.86 5.79
N GLU A 116 -11.51 -10.24 4.85
CA GLU A 116 -12.11 -11.56 4.71
C GLU A 116 -11.49 -12.27 3.53
N ALA A 117 -10.83 -13.40 3.80
CA ALA A 117 -10.22 -14.24 2.80
C ALA A 117 -10.31 -15.70 3.22
N GLY A 118 -10.39 -16.60 2.24
CA GLY A 118 -10.12 -18.02 2.48
C GLY A 118 -8.63 -18.28 2.76
N GLU A 119 -8.24 -19.54 2.76
CA GLU A 119 -6.81 -19.88 2.81
C GLU A 119 -6.10 -19.39 1.54
N LEU A 120 -5.18 -18.44 1.73
CA LEU A 120 -4.33 -17.90 0.67
C LEU A 120 -2.91 -18.41 0.84
N SER A 121 -2.24 -18.69 -0.27
CA SER A 121 -0.79 -18.87 -0.27
C SER A 121 -0.08 -17.57 0.16
N ARG A 122 1.15 -17.70 0.66
CA ARG A 122 1.98 -16.54 1.05
C ARG A 122 2.19 -15.57 -0.13
N ALA A 123 2.46 -16.11 -1.31
CA ALA A 123 2.59 -15.32 -2.54
C ALA A 123 1.32 -14.52 -2.87
N LEU A 124 0.13 -15.13 -2.75
CA LEU A 124 -1.13 -14.42 -2.99
C LEU A 124 -1.40 -13.35 -1.93
N ARG A 125 -1.06 -13.63 -0.67
CA ARG A 125 -1.18 -12.65 0.42
C ARG A 125 -0.28 -11.44 0.20
N ALA A 126 0.97 -11.65 -0.24
CA ALA A 126 1.92 -10.58 -0.57
C ALA A 126 1.45 -9.69 -1.74
N ARG A 127 0.64 -10.23 -2.67
CA ARG A 127 0.07 -9.47 -3.79
C ARG A 127 -1.05 -8.50 -3.39
N ILE A 128 -1.70 -8.71 -2.25
CA ILE A 128 -2.82 -7.87 -1.78
C ILE A 128 -2.42 -6.39 -1.65
N PRO A 129 -1.40 -6.01 -0.85
CA PRO A 129 -1.02 -4.60 -0.68
C PRO A 129 -0.48 -3.98 -1.97
N LEU A 130 0.15 -4.76 -2.85
CA LEU A 130 0.62 -4.30 -4.17
C LEU A 130 -0.56 -3.94 -5.08
N ALA A 131 -1.55 -4.83 -5.17
CA ALA A 131 -2.73 -4.61 -6.00
C ALA A 131 -3.55 -3.40 -5.52
N LEU A 132 -3.76 -3.28 -4.21
CA LEU A 132 -4.47 -2.14 -3.64
C LEU A 132 -3.69 -0.83 -3.84
N ALA A 133 -2.37 -0.83 -3.63
CA ALA A 133 -1.54 0.35 -3.91
C ALA A 133 -1.65 0.78 -5.37
N GLN A 134 -1.50 -0.15 -6.32
CA GLN A 134 -1.58 0.19 -7.74
C GLN A 134 -2.95 0.75 -8.11
N HIS A 135 -4.02 0.23 -7.50
CA HIS A 135 -5.37 0.74 -7.71
C HIS A 135 -5.51 2.19 -7.23
N PHE A 136 -5.01 2.49 -6.03
CA PHE A 136 -5.02 3.87 -5.51
C PHE A 136 -4.08 4.80 -6.29
N ILE A 137 -2.89 4.36 -6.70
CA ILE A 137 -1.98 5.15 -7.54
C ILE A 137 -2.65 5.56 -8.86
N ASN A 138 -3.43 4.66 -9.47
CA ASN A 138 -4.11 4.93 -10.72
C ASN A 138 -5.27 5.95 -10.57
N ALA A 139 -5.84 6.07 -9.37
CA ALA A 139 -7.02 6.88 -9.10
C ALA A 139 -6.72 8.20 -8.36
N ASN A 140 -5.61 8.28 -7.62
CA ASN A 140 -5.34 9.36 -6.68
C ASN A 140 -3.86 9.80 -6.74
N GLU A 141 -3.64 11.00 -7.27
CA GLU A 141 -2.31 11.63 -7.36
C GLU A 141 -1.67 11.84 -5.98
N LEU A 142 -2.46 12.28 -4.99
CA LEU A 142 -1.95 12.54 -3.64
C LEU A 142 -1.42 11.25 -3.02
N PHE A 143 -2.19 10.17 -3.12
CA PHE A 143 -1.74 8.85 -2.66
C PHE A 143 -0.42 8.42 -3.32
N ALA A 144 -0.31 8.57 -4.64
CA ALA A 144 0.91 8.21 -5.37
C ALA A 144 2.15 9.00 -4.93
N LYS A 145 1.96 10.24 -4.48
CA LYS A 145 3.02 11.12 -3.96
C LYS A 145 3.35 10.86 -2.50
N GLU A 146 2.37 10.47 -1.69
CA GLU A 146 2.55 10.20 -0.26
C GLU A 146 3.12 8.81 0.01
N LEU A 147 2.65 7.78 -0.70
CA LEU A 147 2.99 6.38 -0.46
C LEU A 147 4.51 6.09 -0.37
N PRO A 148 5.40 6.66 -1.21
CA PRO A 148 6.84 6.43 -1.09
C PRO A 148 7.40 6.79 0.29
N ILE A 149 6.89 7.86 0.92
CA ILE A 149 7.35 8.29 2.23
C ILE A 149 6.88 7.31 3.31
N HIS A 150 5.65 6.82 3.20
CA HIS A 150 5.10 5.80 4.11
C HIS A 150 5.89 4.50 4.02
N ILE A 151 6.16 3.99 2.81
CA ILE A 151 6.99 2.79 2.61
C ILE A 151 8.37 2.95 3.26
N LEU A 152 9.04 4.09 3.05
CA LEU A 152 10.35 4.35 3.65
C LEU A 152 10.29 4.47 5.18
N ALA A 153 9.19 4.96 5.72
CA ALA A 153 8.96 5.00 7.16
C ALA A 153 8.71 3.60 7.73
N PHE A 154 7.95 2.74 7.06
CA PHE A 154 7.81 1.32 7.41
C PHE A 154 9.16 0.61 7.40
N ARG A 155 9.98 0.81 6.36
CA ARG A 155 11.35 0.29 6.30
C ARG A 155 12.15 0.68 7.54
N LYS A 156 12.11 1.96 7.92
CA LYS A 156 12.80 2.49 9.11
C LYS A 156 12.25 1.87 10.41
N TYR A 157 10.93 1.77 10.55
CA TYR A 157 10.32 1.16 11.73
C TYR A 157 10.76 -0.30 11.87
N TYR A 158 10.71 -1.06 10.77
CA TYR A 158 11.08 -2.47 10.76
C TYR A 158 12.58 -2.74 10.93
N SER A 159 13.45 -1.75 10.67
CA SER A 159 14.89 -1.87 10.93
C SER A 159 15.29 -1.40 12.32
N ASP A 160 14.69 -0.32 12.82
CA ASP A 160 15.20 0.42 13.98
C ASP A 160 14.35 0.22 15.23
N VAL A 161 13.07 -0.15 15.09
CA VAL A 161 12.10 -0.16 16.20
C VAL A 161 11.66 -1.57 16.53
N ARG A 162 11.03 -2.27 15.58
CA ARG A 162 10.45 -3.61 15.83
C ARG A 162 10.25 -4.41 14.56
N THR A 163 10.36 -5.74 14.65
CA THR A 163 10.13 -6.63 13.51
C THR A 163 8.66 -6.67 13.07
N PRO A 164 8.36 -7.02 11.81
CA PRO A 164 6.98 -7.00 11.31
C PRO A 164 6.04 -8.03 11.94
N ASP A 165 6.58 -9.13 12.47
CA ASP A 165 5.84 -10.23 13.10
C ASP A 165 5.41 -9.95 14.54
N ALA A 166 5.87 -8.87 15.15
CA ALA A 166 5.38 -8.47 16.47
C ALA A 166 3.93 -7.97 16.39
N ALA A 167 3.12 -8.30 17.40
CA ALA A 167 1.69 -7.95 17.41
C ALA A 167 1.48 -6.43 17.42
N GLU A 168 2.33 -5.72 18.16
CA GLU A 168 2.27 -4.27 18.28
C GLU A 168 2.63 -3.53 16.97
N SER A 169 3.35 -4.19 16.06
CA SER A 169 3.67 -3.63 14.74
C SER A 169 2.42 -3.42 13.89
N LEU A 170 1.31 -4.10 14.19
CA LEU A 170 0.01 -3.89 13.53
C LEU A 170 -0.53 -2.47 13.70
N GLU A 171 -0.25 -1.84 14.85
CA GLU A 171 -0.76 -0.51 15.20
C GLU A 171 0.34 0.55 15.14
N GLU A 172 1.50 0.24 15.71
CA GLU A 172 2.59 1.22 15.83
C GLU A 172 3.26 1.55 14.49
N ALA A 173 3.42 0.58 13.58
CA ALA A 173 4.10 0.81 12.32
C ALA A 173 3.31 1.76 11.39
N PRO A 174 1.97 1.60 11.20
CA PRO A 174 1.15 2.61 10.54
C PRO A 174 1.29 4.00 11.16
N MET A 175 1.12 4.11 12.49
CA MET A 175 1.20 5.40 13.18
C MET A 175 2.56 6.08 13.02
N PHE A 176 3.64 5.29 13.06
CA PHE A 176 4.99 5.77 12.78
C PHE A 176 5.12 6.30 11.34
N ALA A 177 4.56 5.59 10.36
CA ALA A 177 4.58 6.00 8.96
C ALA A 177 3.89 7.36 8.74
N ILE A 178 2.70 7.52 9.31
CA ILE A 178 1.93 8.77 9.28
C ILE A 178 2.70 9.91 9.94
N GLN A 179 3.27 9.69 11.13
CA GLN A 179 4.04 10.72 11.80
C GLN A 179 5.24 11.16 10.95
N LYS A 180 5.97 10.21 10.35
CA LYS A 180 7.12 10.53 9.50
C LYS A 180 6.73 11.25 8.21
N ALA A 181 5.61 10.88 7.61
CA ALA A 181 5.07 11.58 6.45
C ALA A 181 4.70 13.02 6.79
N LEU A 182 4.00 13.25 7.91
CA LEU A 182 3.66 14.60 8.39
C LEU A 182 4.91 15.44 8.63
N GLU A 183 5.92 14.90 9.34
CA GLU A 183 7.19 15.58 9.58
C GLU A 183 7.90 15.95 8.26
N TYR A 184 7.90 15.03 7.29
CA TYR A 184 8.52 15.21 5.99
C TYR A 184 7.85 16.34 5.19
N PHE A 185 6.53 16.29 5.02
CA PHE A 185 5.80 17.28 4.22
C PHE A 185 5.78 18.65 4.88
N GLN A 186 5.73 18.74 6.21
CA GLN A 186 5.90 20.00 6.93
C GLN A 186 7.29 20.61 6.69
N SER A 187 8.34 19.78 6.69
CA SER A 187 9.70 20.24 6.45
C SER A 187 9.90 20.71 5.00
N ALA A 188 9.37 19.98 4.03
CA ALA A 188 9.43 20.34 2.61
C ALA A 188 8.69 21.65 2.30
N ASN A 189 7.53 21.87 2.94
CA ASN A 189 6.76 23.11 2.80
C ASN A 189 7.43 24.31 3.48
N ARG A 190 8.25 24.11 4.52
CA ARG A 190 9.08 25.19 5.11
C ARG A 190 10.29 25.54 4.24
N GLY A 191 10.83 24.57 3.50
CA GLY A 191 11.97 24.77 2.60
C GLY A 191 11.65 25.46 1.26
N THR A 192 10.36 25.61 0.93
CA THR A 192 9.88 26.23 -0.32
C THR A 192 9.47 27.70 -0.16
N VAL A 193 9.54 28.25 1.07
CA VAL A 193 9.38 29.69 1.36
C VAL A 193 10.76 30.31 1.57
N GLN A 194 11.53 30.46 0.49
CA GLN A 194 12.67 31.38 0.39
C GLN A 194 12.74 31.98 -1.00
#